data_AF-A0A658NKQ3-F1
#
_entry.id   AF-A0A658NKQ3-F1
#
_cell.length_a   1.000
_cell.length_b   1.000
_cell.length_c   1.000
_cell.angle_alpha   90.00
_cell.angle_beta   90.00
_cell.angle_gamma   90.00
#
_symmetry.space_group_name_H-M   'P 1'
#
loop_
_entity.id
_entity.type
_entity.pdbx_description
1 polymer ?
#
loop_
_entity_poly.entity_id
_entity_poly.type
_entity_poly.pdbx_seq_one_letter_code
_entity_poly.pdbx_strand_id
1 'polypeptide(L)' 'FTWADVLGARCIVSRTGYTGEDGFEVYGPAEVAPKIWNALLEAGGPKGLLPAGLGARDTLRLESKLALYGNDIDDT' A
#
# COMPACT_ATOMS: atom_id res chain seq x y z
N PHE A 1 -9.90 8.88 -4.50
CA PHE A 1 -8.51 9.36 -4.36
C PHE A 1 -8.47 10.89 -4.44
N THR A 2 -7.35 11.50 -4.05
CA THR A 2 -7.07 12.94 -4.22
C THR A 2 -5.61 13.17 -4.63
N TRP A 3 -5.31 14.33 -5.21
CA TRP A 3 -3.94 14.77 -5.43
C TRP A 3 -3.38 15.41 -4.16
N ALA A 4 -2.15 15.09 -3.79
CA ALA A 4 -1.46 15.66 -2.63
C ALA A 4 0.03 15.88 -2.92
N ASP A 5 0.64 16.84 -2.22
CA ASP A 5 2.09 16.91 -2.11
C ASP A 5 2.57 15.90 -1.07
N VAL A 6 3.44 14.98 -1.48
CA VAL A 6 4.08 14.01 -0.60
C VAL A 6 5.59 14.20 -0.73
N LEU A 7 6.18 14.88 0.26
CA LEU A 7 7.61 15.18 0.33
C LEU A 7 8.14 15.95 -0.89
N GLY A 8 7.36 16.90 -1.41
CA GLY A 8 7.71 17.72 -2.58
C GLY A 8 7.39 17.08 -3.92
N ALA A 9 6.63 15.98 -3.94
CA ALA A 9 6.19 15.30 -5.13
C ALA A 9 4.67 15.30 -5.22
N ARG A 10 4.14 15.60 -6.41
CA ARG A 10 2.71 15.49 -6.70
C ARG A 10 2.33 14.02 -6.83
N CYS A 11 1.60 13.50 -5.85
CA CYS A 11 1.16 12.11 -5.79
C CYS A 11 -0.36 11.99 -5.76
N ILE A 12 -0.88 10.82 -6.15
CA ILE A 12 -2.25 10.40 -5.88
C ILE A 12 -2.24 9.67 -4.54
N VAL A 13 -3.11 10.09 -3.63
CA VAL A 13 -3.37 9.41 -2.36
C VAL A 13 -4.80 8.88 -2.39
N SER A 14 -4.95 7.57 -2.21
CA SER A 14 -6.23 6.90 -2.21
C SER A 14 -6.44 6.18 -0.89
N ARG A 15 -7.63 6.33 -0.28
CA ARG A 15 -8.04 5.57 0.89
C ARG A 15 -8.57 4.21 0.43
N THR A 16 -7.65 3.39 -0.07
CA THR A 16 -7.87 2.05 -0.60
C THR A 16 -6.79 1.13 -0.06
N GLY A 17 -7.00 -0.18 -0.18
CA GLY A 17 -6.07 -1.17 0.31
C GLY A 17 -6.54 -2.58 0.00
N TYR A 18 -5.66 -3.55 0.22
CA TYR A 18 -5.89 -4.96 -0.10
C TYR A 18 -5.68 -5.88 1.11
N THR A 19 -5.93 -5.36 2.32
CA THR A 19 -5.72 -6.06 3.59
C THR A 19 -6.96 -6.08 4.48
N GLY A 20 -8.05 -5.42 4.09
CA GLY A 20 -9.27 -5.24 4.91
C GLY A 20 -9.17 -4.18 6.00
N GLU A 21 -7.97 -3.69 6.28
CA GLU A 21 -7.70 -2.65 7.27
C GLU A 21 -7.80 -1.23 6.69
N ASP A 22 -7.91 -0.23 7.57
CA ASP A 22 -7.78 1.18 7.17
C ASP A 22 -6.36 1.47 6.67
N GLY A 23 -6.24 2.34 5.68
CA GLY A 23 -4.97 2.64 5.05
C GLY A 23 -5.09 3.45 3.78
N PHE A 24 -3.93 3.70 3.18
CA PHE A 24 -3.82 4.46 1.95
C PHE A 24 -2.85 3.79 0.98
N GLU A 25 -3.15 3.93 -0.31
CA GLU A 25 -2.22 3.69 -1.40
C GLU A 25 -1.69 5.04 -1.92
N VAL A 26 -0.38 5.12 -2.12
CA VAL A 26 0.32 6.32 -2.58
C VAL A 26 0.98 6.04 -3.93
N TYR A 27 0.58 6.78 -4.96
CA TYR A 27 1.09 6.64 -6.32
C TYR A 27 1.78 7.93 -6.75
N GLY A 28 3.00 7.85 -7.28
CA GLY A 28 3.78 9.02 -7.68
C GLY A 28 4.94 8.66 -8.61
N PRO A 29 5.78 9.65 -8.95
CA PRO A 29 6.94 9.42 -9.80
C PRO A 29 7.92 8.44 -9.16
N ALA A 30 8.53 7.55 -9.96
CA ALA A 30 9.38 6.48 -9.46
C ALA A 30 10.63 7.01 -8.73
N GLU A 31 11.13 8.16 -9.16
CA GLU A 31 12.34 8.80 -8.61
C GLU A 31 12.17 9.21 -7.15
N VAL A 32 10.93 9.44 -6.71
CA VAL A 32 10.62 9.91 -5.35
C VAL A 32 10.27 8.75 -4.41
N ALA A 33 9.98 7.56 -4.95
CA ALA A 33 9.52 6.42 -4.17
C ALA A 33 10.52 5.99 -3.07
N PRO A 34 11.85 5.93 -3.30
CA PRO A 34 12.80 5.62 -2.23
C PRO A 34 12.78 6.65 -1.09
N LYS A 35 12.60 7.94 -1.42
CA LYS A 35 12.49 9.02 -0.42
C LYS A 35 11.24 8.86 0.43
N ILE A 36 10.09 8.60 -0.20
CA ILE A 36 8.82 8.35 0.50
C ILE A 36 8.92 7.12 1.40
N TRP A 37 9.47 6.03 0.88
CA TRP A 37 9.65 4.77 1.61
C TRP A 37 10.47 4.96 2.89
N ASN A 38 11.65 5.58 2.77
CA ASN A 38 12.53 5.80 3.92
C ASN A 38 11.90 6.74 4.96
N ALA A 39 11.22 7.80 4.52
CA ALA A 39 10.53 8.71 5.43
C ALA A 39 9.39 8.04 6.21
N LEU A 40 8.65 7.11 5.58
CA LEU A 40 7.61 6.32 6.26
C LEU A 40 8.21 5.36 7.31
N LEU A 41 9.31 4.68 6.98
CA LEU A 41 10.01 3.81 7.91
C LEU A 41 10.56 4.58 9.11
N GLU A 42 11.17 5.74 8.88
CA GLU A 42 11.69 6.61 9.93
C GLU A 42 10.57 7.11 10.86
N ALA A 43 9.50 7.66 10.29
CA ALA A 43 8.38 8.20 11.06
C ALA A 43 7.54 7.12 11.76
N GLY A 44 7.44 5.93 11.15
CA GLY A 44 6.64 4.81 11.64
C GLY A 44 7.38 3.86 12.59
N GLY A 45 8.71 3.79 12.51
CA GLY A 45 9.54 2.88 13.30
C GLY A 45 9.26 2.95 14.82
N PRO A 46 9.25 4.14 15.44
CA PRO A 46 8.90 4.29 16.86
C PRO A 46 7.47 3.84 17.23
N LYS A 47 6.58 3.71 16.23
CA LYS A 47 5.20 3.20 16.39
C LYS A 47 5.06 1.72 16.05
N GLY A 48 6.18 1.04 15.78
CA GLY A 48 6.18 -0.38 15.39
C GLY A 48 5.81 -0.63 13.94
N LEU A 49 5.95 0.36 13.04
CA LEU A 49 5.74 0.13 11.61
C LEU A 49 6.77 -0.89 11.09
N LEU A 50 6.28 -1.88 10.35
CA LEU A 50 7.10 -2.90 9.70
C LEU A 50 6.79 -2.96 8.21
N PRO A 51 7.81 -3.18 7.35
CA PRO A 51 7.56 -3.53 5.95
C PRO A 51 6.90 -4.93 5.88
N ALA A 52 5.89 -5.06 5.04
CA ALA A 52 5.16 -6.32 4.83
C ALA A 52 5.38 -6.84 3.41
N GLY A 53 5.69 -8.13 3.31
CA GLY A 53 5.91 -8.83 2.03
C GLY A 53 4.64 -9.43 1.43
N LEU A 54 4.79 -10.10 0.29
CA LEU A 54 3.67 -10.68 -0.46
C LEU A 54 2.93 -11.79 0.29
N GLY A 55 3.63 -12.60 1.10
CA GLY A 55 2.98 -13.66 1.88
C GLY A 55 1.97 -13.10 2.90
N ALA A 56 2.36 -12.06 3.63
CA ALA A 56 1.44 -11.37 4.55
C ALA A 56 0.25 -10.73 3.82
N ARG A 57 0.49 -10.11 2.65
CA ARG A 57 -0.59 -9.57 1.80
C ARG A 57 -1.57 -10.65 1.38
N ASP A 58 -1.09 -11.82 0.96
CA ASP A 58 -1.95 -12.92 0.50
C ASP A 58 -2.81 -13.52 1.63
N THR A 59 -2.27 -13.60 2.85
CA THR A 59 -3.06 -13.97 4.03
C THR A 59 -4.16 -12.94 4.32
N LEU A 60 -3.79 -11.66 4.46
CA LEU A 60 -4.73 -10.61 4.89
C LEU A 60 -5.84 -10.37 3.86
N ARG A 61 -5.53 -10.41 2.56
CA ARG A 61 -6.54 -10.27 1.51
C ARG A 61 -7.54 -11.42 1.54
N LEU A 62 -7.08 -12.63 1.84
CA LEU A 62 -7.92 -13.82 1.92
C LEU A 62 -8.85 -13.73 3.14
N GLU A 63 -8.33 -13.35 4.30
CA GLU A 63 -9.12 -13.09 5.51
C GLU A 63 -10.20 -12.02 5.26
N SER A 64 -9.89 -11.06 4.40
CA SER A 64 -10.78 -9.97 3.98
C SER A 64 -11.72 -10.33 2.82
N LYS A 65 -11.68 -11.57 2.32
CA LYS A 65 -12.49 -12.08 1.20
C LYS A 65 -12.29 -11.29 -0.11
N LEU A 66 -11.07 -10.78 -0.35
CA LEU A 66 -10.72 -10.09 -1.58
C LEU A 66 -10.16 -11.09 -2.61
N ALA A 67 -10.76 -11.10 -3.80
CA ALA A 67 -10.48 -12.07 -4.86
C ALA A 67 -9.19 -11.75 -5.62
N LEU A 68 -8.27 -12.71 -5.67
CA LEU A 68 -7.06 -12.67 -6.46
C LEU A 68 -7.30 -13.32 -7.83
N TYR A 69 -7.26 -12.51 -8.88
CA TYR A 69 -7.41 -12.99 -10.26
C TYR A 69 -6.33 -14.02 -10.62
N GLY A 70 -6.75 -15.10 -11.29
CA GLY A 70 -5.92 -16.27 -11.62
C GLY A 70 -5.84 -17.32 -10.50
N ASN A 71 -6.31 -17.00 -9.29
CA ASN A 71 -6.39 -17.94 -8.17
C ASN A 71 -7.84 -18.23 -7.75
N ASP A 72 -8.61 -17.16 -7.47
CA ASP A 72 -9.99 -17.29 -6.97
C ASP A 72 -11.04 -17.07 -8.05
N ILE A 73 -10.69 -16.27 -9.06
CA ILE A 73 -11.54 -15.92 -10.19
C ILE A 73 -10.71 -15.91 -11.47
N ASP A 74 -11.30 -16.34 -12.56
CA ASP A 74 -10.77 -16.24 -13.91
C ASP A 74 -11.94 -16.11 -14.91
N ASP A 75 -11.63 -16.18 -16.21
CA ASP A 75 -12.61 -16.05 -17.29
C ASP A 75 -13.33 -17.38 -17.63
N THR A 76 -13.18 -18.45 -16.84
CA THR A 76 -13.83 -19.77 -17.07
C THR A 76 -15.09 -19.97 -16.24
#